data_AF-A0A950XHI1-F1
#
_entry.id   AF-A0A950XHI1-F1
#
_cell.length_a   1.000
_cell.length_b   1.000
_cell.length_c   1.000
_cell.angle_alpha   90.00
_cell.angle_beta   90.00
_cell.angle_gamma   90.00
#
_symmetry.space_group_name_H-M   'P 1'
#
loop_
_entity.id
_entity.type
_entity.pdbx_description
1 polymer ?
#
loop_
_entity_poly.entity_id
_entity_poly.type
_entity_poly.pdbx_seq_one_letter_code
_entity_poly.pdbx_strand_id
1 'polypeptide(L)' 'MDHFNVTVRSKAFAGKTLIEQHKLVYGALREALADGRVHAVELKTITAEE' A
#
# COMPACT_ATOMS: atom_id res chain seq x y z
N MET A 1 -1.13 -20.45 3.42
CA MET A 1 -2.10 -19.48 2.86
C MET A 1 -1.83 -18.19 3.60
N ASP A 2 -0.81 -17.50 3.13
CA ASP A 2 -0.04 -16.57 3.93
C ASP A 2 -0.56 -15.18 3.66
N HIS A 3 -1.25 -14.61 4.65
CA HIS A 3 -1.79 -13.27 4.60
C HIS A 3 -0.74 -12.30 5.12
N PHE A 4 -0.22 -11.46 4.24
CA PHE A 4 0.76 -10.45 4.62
C PHE A 4 0.06 -9.14 4.93
N ASN A 5 0.30 -8.61 6.12
CA ASN A 5 -0.20 -7.30 6.52
C ASN A 5 0.90 -6.26 6.23
N VAL A 6 0.63 -5.33 5.32
CA VAL A 6 1.60 -4.30 4.90
C VAL A 6 1.06 -2.95 5.31
N THR A 7 1.78 -2.27 6.20
CA THR A 7 1.45 -0.91 6.61
C THR A 7 2.41 0.06 5.94
N VAL A 8 1.89 1.01 5.18
CA VAL A 8 2.66 2.04 4.50
C VAL A 8 2.34 3.39 5.13
N ARG A 9 3.36 4.06 5.68
CA ARG A 9 3.25 5.41 6.23
C ARG A 9 3.93 6.41 5.29
N SER A 10 3.19 7.39 4.79
CA SER A 10 3.75 8.42 3.89
C SER A 10 3.02 9.75 3.99
N LYS A 11 3.77 10.85 3.85
CA LYS A 11 3.21 12.21 3.74
C LYS A 11 2.42 12.40 2.45
N ALA A 12 2.71 11.61 1.41
CA ALA A 12 2.04 11.69 0.11
C ALA A 12 0.55 11.34 0.15
N PHE A 13 0.08 10.74 1.25
CA PHE A 13 -1.33 10.40 1.47
C PHE A 13 -2.15 11.56 2.04
N ALA A 14 -1.51 12.65 2.50
CA ALA A 14 -2.20 13.81 3.02
C ALA A 14 -3.11 14.43 1.96
N GLY A 15 -4.38 14.65 2.32
CA GLY A 15 -5.40 15.21 1.41
C GLY A 15 -5.89 14.26 0.31
N LYS A 16 -5.45 12.99 0.29
CA LYS A 16 -5.90 11.98 -0.69
C LYS A 16 -6.97 11.07 -0.09
N THR A 17 -7.94 10.69 -0.91
CA THR A 17 -8.93 9.68 -0.53
C THR A 17 -8.30 8.30 -0.36
N LEU A 18 -8.95 7.41 0.40
CA LEU A 18 -8.47 6.04 0.61
C LEU A 18 -8.17 5.32 -0.73
N ILE A 19 -9.03 5.51 -1.74
CA ILE A 19 -8.85 4.92 -3.08
C ILE A 19 -7.59 5.46 -3.76
N GLU A 20 -7.31 6.76 -3.68
CA GLU A 20 -6.10 7.35 -4.23
C GLU A 20 -4.84 6.89 -3.51
N GLN A 21 -4.89 6.77 -2.18
CA GLN A 21 -3.79 6.23 -1.38
C GLN A 21 -3.48 4.79 -1.81
N HIS A 22 -4.51 3.96 -1.95
CA HIS A 22 -4.37 2.60 -2.46
C HIS A 22 -3.79 2.58 -3.87
N LYS A 23 -4.27 3.42 -4.80
CA LYS A 23 -3.70 3.52 -6.16
C LYS A 23 -2.21 3.89 -6.15
N LEU A 24 -1.81 4.82 -5.30
CA LEU A 24 -0.42 5.23 -5.14
C LEU A 24 0.45 4.06 -4.67
N VAL A 25 0.00 3.36 -3.63
CA VAL A 25 0.75 2.22 -3.12
C VAL A 25 0.74 1.08 -4.10
N TYR A 26 -0.39 0.70 -4.71
CA TYR A 26 -0.43 -0.32 -5.75
C TYR A 26 0.49 0.01 -6.93
N GLY A 27 0.60 1.28 -7.32
CA GLY A 27 1.56 1.73 -8.33
C GLY A 27 3.00 1.40 -7.94
N ALA A 28 3.39 1.73 -6.70
CA ALA A 28 4.72 1.42 -6.16
C ALA A 28 4.94 -0.08 -5.89
N LEU A 29 3.89 -0.79 -5.48
CA LEU A 29 3.92 -2.22 -5.18
C LEU A 29 3.85 -3.07 -6.44
N ARG A 30 3.45 -2.53 -7.59
CA ARG A 30 3.24 -3.30 -8.83
C ARG A 30 4.48 -4.09 -9.24
N GLU A 31 5.66 -3.53 -9.08
CA GLU A 31 6.93 -4.22 -9.33
C GLU A 31 7.21 -5.32 -8.30
N ALA A 32 6.91 -5.06 -7.02
CA ALA A 32 7.05 -6.05 -5.95
C ALA A 32 5.97 -7.16 -6.00
N LEU A 33 4.79 -6.87 -6.54
CA LEU A 33 3.69 -7.83 -6.73
C LEU A 33 3.92 -8.72 -7.96
N ALA A 34 4.56 -8.19 -9.00
CA ALA A 34 4.93 -8.95 -10.20
C ALA A 34 5.86 -10.14 -9.90
N ASP A 35 6.59 -10.06 -8.80
CA ASP A 35 7.46 -11.11 -8.27
C ASP A 35 6.68 -12.31 -7.68
N GLY A 36 5.35 -12.22 -7.56
CA GLY A 36 4.46 -13.39 -7.47
C GLY A 36 4.45 -14.14 -6.13
N ARG A 37 5.25 -13.71 -5.14
CA ARG A 37 5.29 -14.33 -3.81
C ARG A 37 4.08 -14.02 -2.93
N VAL A 38 3.27 -13.03 -3.32
CA VAL A 38 2.18 -12.49 -2.49
C VAL A 38 0.82 -12.74 -3.12
N HIS A 39 0.04 -13.63 -2.52
CA HIS A 39 -1.30 -14.01 -3.01
C HIS A 39 -2.41 -13.04 -2.54
N ALA A 40 -2.28 -12.51 -1.31
CA ALA A 40 -3.16 -11.47 -0.77
C ALA A 40 -2.39 -10.66 0.28
N VAL A 41 -2.33 -9.34 0.08
CA VAL A 41 -1.82 -8.40 1.08
C VAL A 41 -2.95 -7.51 1.56
N GLU A 42 -3.09 -7.44 2.87
CA GLU A 42 -3.90 -6.39 3.48
C GLU A 42 -3.05 -5.14 3.58
N LEU A 43 -3.38 -4.15 2.74
CA LEU A 43 -2.65 -2.89 2.70
C LEU A 43 -3.33 -1.88 3.63
N LYS A 44 -2.58 -1.39 4.61
CA LYS A 44 -2.98 -0.27 5.47
C LYS A 44 -2.17 0.97 5.11
N THR A 45 -2.86 2.02 4.66
CA THR A 45 -2.25 3.31 4.36
C THR A 45 -2.43 4.26 5.54
N ILE A 46 -1.33 4.89 5.98
CA ILE A 46 -1.32 5.83 7.09
C ILE A 46 -0.68 7.12 6.63
N THR A 47 -1.41 8.22 6.72
CA THR A 47 -0.83 9.55 6.49
C THR A 47 0.24 9.80 7.54
N ALA A 48 1.47 10.06 7.10
CA ALA A 48 2.51 10.50 8.02
C ALA A 48 2.23 11.96 8.37
N GLU A 49 1.63 12.20 9.53
CA GLU A 49 1.73 13.49 10.20
C GLU A 49 3.16 13.60 10.76
N GLU A 50 3.75 14.80 10.66
CA GLU A 50 5.09 15.11 11.20
C GLU A 50 5.12 14.96 12.71
#